data_AF-A0A2J6TK60-F1
#
_entry.id   AF-A0A2J6TK60-F1
#
_cell.length_a   1.000
_cell.length_b   1.000
_cell.length_c   1.000
_cell.angle_alpha   90.00
_cell.angle_beta   90.00
_cell.angle_gamma   90.00
#
_symmetry.space_group_name_H-M   'P 1'
#
loop_
_entity.id
_entity.type
_entity.pdbx_description
1 polymer ?
#
loop_
_entity_poly.entity_id
_entity_poly.type
_entity_poly.pdbx_seq_one_letter_code
_entity_poly.pdbx_strand_id
1 'polypeptide(L)' 'MPQHDSHHSGHSHSRKKKEEYVWEWFWSCCNCGSHAGLSTTILLACPGCDHIRCEYCPMESAQILKSQLVTRK' A
#
# COMPACT_ATOMS: atom_id res chain seq x y z
N MET A 1 49.00 5.23 -38.19
CA MET A 1 47.55 5.53 -38.23
C MET A 1 46.93 4.93 -36.97
N PRO A 2 46.13 5.70 -36.20
CA PRO A 2 45.73 5.36 -34.84
C PRO A 2 44.37 4.64 -34.83
N GLN A 3 44.14 3.70 -33.92
CA GLN A 3 42.78 3.34 -33.52
C GLN A 3 42.71 3.26 -31.99
N HIS A 4 41.83 4.10 -31.49
CA HIS A 4 41.61 4.49 -30.11
C HIS A 4 40.37 3.72 -29.64
N ASP A 5 40.53 2.68 -28.82
CA ASP A 5 39.40 1.93 -28.26
C ASP A 5 38.93 2.61 -26.97
N SER A 6 37.97 3.51 -27.15
CA SER A 6 37.29 4.24 -26.08
C SER A 6 36.31 3.32 -25.36
N HIS A 7 36.72 2.77 -24.22
CA HIS A 7 35.81 2.11 -23.29
C HIS A 7 34.81 3.12 -22.71
N HIS A 8 33.60 3.13 -23.24
CA HIS A 8 32.46 3.83 -22.63
C HIS A 8 32.00 3.06 -21.39
N SER A 9 32.46 3.50 -20.21
CA SER A 9 31.90 3.10 -18.92
C SER A 9 30.45 3.56 -18.83
N GLY A 10 29.53 2.64 -19.10
CA GLY A 10 28.10 2.84 -18.92
C GLY A 10 27.78 3.09 -17.45
N HIS A 11 27.52 4.34 -17.10
CA HIS A 11 26.92 4.69 -15.82
C HIS A 11 25.47 4.16 -15.79
N SER A 12 25.28 2.98 -15.20
CA SER A 12 23.97 2.49 -14.79
C SER A 12 23.42 3.38 -13.68
N HIS A 13 22.68 4.42 -14.05
CA HIS A 13 21.88 5.21 -13.13
C HIS A 13 20.72 4.36 -12.62
N SER A 14 20.93 3.67 -11.49
CA SER A 14 19.85 3.09 -10.70
C SER A 14 18.91 4.21 -10.24
N ARG A 15 17.82 4.43 -10.99
CA ARG A 15 16.71 5.30 -10.58
C ARG A 15 16.12 4.76 -9.28
N LYS A 16 16.51 5.32 -8.14
CA LYS A 16 15.83 5.10 -6.87
C LYS A 16 14.40 5.59 -7.04
N LYS A 17 13.43 4.68 -7.12
CA LYS A 17 12.01 5.05 -7.08
C LYS A 17 11.78 5.75 -5.74
N LYS A 18 11.35 7.01 -5.79
CA LYS A 18 11.00 7.76 -4.58
C LYS A 18 9.79 7.07 -3.96
N GLU A 19 9.96 6.55 -2.75
CA GLU A 19 8.86 5.98 -1.99
C GLU A 19 7.88 7.11 -1.67
N GLU A 20 6.66 6.97 -2.17
CA GLU A 20 5.56 7.90 -1.88
C GLU A 20 4.64 7.23 -0.88
N TYR A 21 4.36 7.91 0.22
CA TYR A 21 3.47 7.46 1.28
C TYR A 21 2.14 8.21 1.18
N VAL A 22 1.04 7.52 1.46
CA VAL A 22 -0.30 8.09 1.51
C VAL A 22 -1.01 7.64 2.78
N TRP A 23 -1.93 8.47 3.26
CA TRP A 23 -2.77 8.13 4.40
C TRP A 23 -3.96 7.28 3.94
N GLU A 24 -4.15 6.12 4.56
CA GLU A 24 -5.33 5.29 4.39
C GLU A 24 -6.02 5.07 5.75
N TRP A 25 -7.34 4.95 5.70
CA TRP A 25 -8.18 4.63 6.85
C TRP A 25 -8.50 3.14 6.89
N PHE A 26 -8.30 2.55 8.05
CA PHE A 26 -8.62 1.17 8.35
C PHE A 26 -9.68 1.11 9.44
N TRP A 27 -10.47 0.03 9.43
CA TRP A 27 -11.47 -0.24 10.46
C TRP A 27 -11.34 -1.64 11.02
N SER A 28 -11.81 -1.80 12.24
CA SER A 28 -11.91 -3.07 12.95
C SER A 28 -13.37 -3.42 13.19
N CYS A 29 -13.73 -4.69 12.99
CA CYS A 29 -15.11 -5.12 13.15
C CYS A 29 -15.49 -5.17 14.64
N CYS A 30 -16.46 -4.33 15.04
CA CYS A 30 -16.98 -4.31 16.41
C CYS A 30 -17.86 -5.51 16.76
N ASN A 31 -18.35 -6.27 15.78
CA ASN A 31 -19.25 -7.40 16.00
C ASN A 31 -18.49 -8.69 16.34
N CYS A 32 -17.50 -9.08 15.53
CA CYS A 32 -16.75 -10.31 15.78
C CYS A 32 -15.48 -10.11 16.63
N GLY A 33 -14.94 -8.90 16.71
CA GLY A 33 -13.69 -8.60 17.43
C GLY A 33 -12.42 -9.26 16.86
N SER A 34 -12.53 -10.18 15.91
CA SER A 34 -11.39 -10.93 15.34
C SER A 34 -10.79 -10.30 14.08
N HIS A 35 -11.48 -9.37 13.42
CA HIS A 35 -11.03 -8.77 12.16
C HIS A 35 -10.70 -7.30 12.34
N ALA A 36 -9.46 -6.93 12.01
CA ALA A 36 -8.90 -5.59 12.08
C ALA A 36 -8.12 -5.26 10.80
N GLY A 37 -7.73 -4.00 10.60
CA GLY A 37 -6.96 -3.58 9.42
C GLY A 37 -7.73 -3.68 8.10
N LEU A 38 -9.07 -3.58 8.14
CA LEU A 38 -9.92 -3.64 6.96
C LEU A 38 -9.90 -2.27 6.27
N SER A 39 -9.61 -2.23 4.97
CA SER A 39 -9.61 -0.96 4.21
C SER A 39 -11.03 -0.43 4.09
N THR A 40 -11.23 0.85 4.41
CA THR A 40 -12.53 1.52 4.25
C THR A 40 -12.99 1.63 2.79
N THR A 41 -12.07 1.51 1.84
CA THR A 41 -12.34 1.68 0.41
C THR A 41 -12.69 0.36 -0.26
N ILE A 42 -12.15 -0.76 0.24
CA ILE A 42 -12.28 -2.08 -0.38
C ILE A 42 -13.31 -2.94 0.35
N LEU A 43 -13.34 -2.90 1.69
CA LEU A 43 -14.13 -3.81 2.50
C LEU A 43 -15.14 -3.04 3.34
N LEU A 44 -16.39 -3.00 2.87
CA LEU A 44 -17.51 -2.38 3.60
C LEU A 44 -18.15 -3.32 4.64
N ALA A 45 -17.98 -4.64 4.45
CA ALA A 45 -18.47 -5.66 5.36
C ALA A 45 -17.31 -6.51 5.90
N CYS A 46 -17.46 -7.00 7.13
CA CYS A 46 -16.49 -7.87 7.76
C CYS A 46 -16.48 -9.25 7.07
N PRO A 47 -15.34 -9.74 6.59
CA PRO A 47 -15.28 -10.99 5.83
C PRO A 47 -15.59 -12.25 6.66
N GLY A 48 -15.59 -12.15 8.00
CA GLY A 48 -15.87 -13.30 8.87
C GLY A 48 -17.26 -13.33 9.49
N CYS A 49 -18.00 -12.22 9.50
CA CYS A 49 -19.33 -12.18 10.12
C CYS A 49 -20.35 -11.35 9.33
N ASP A 50 -19.98 -10.88 8.14
CA ASP A 50 -20.78 -10.03 7.25
C ASP A 50 -21.34 -8.75 7.88
N HIS A 51 -20.85 -8.37 9.06
CA HIS A 51 -21.21 -7.11 9.72
C HIS A 51 -20.74 -5.93 8.86
N ILE A 52 -21.69 -5.11 8.44
CA ILE A 52 -21.44 -3.87 7.69
C ILE A 52 -20.82 -2.85 8.64
N ARG A 53 -19.74 -2.19 8.20
CA ARG A 53 -19.07 -1.13 8.95
C ARG A 53 -20.08 -0.09 9.43
N CYS A 54 -20.11 0.14 10.74
CA CYS A 54 -20.93 1.15 11.40
C CYS A 54 -20.07 2.19 12.13
N GLU A 55 -20.70 3.20 12.72
CA GLU A 55 -20.03 4.25 13.49
C GLU A 55 -19.35 3.76 14.79
N TYR A 56 -19.75 2.59 15.27
CA TYR A 56 -19.14 1.94 16.44
C TYR A 56 -17.91 1.10 16.10
N CYS A 57 -17.62 0.88 14.82
CA CYS A 57 -16.39 0.19 14.41
C CYS A 57 -15.17 1.10 14.65
N PRO A 58 -14.16 0.65 15.43
CA PRO A 58 -12.94 1.43 15.63
C PRO A 58 -12.26 1.72 14.30
N MET A 59 -11.75 2.94 14.15
CA MET A 59 -11.01 3.37 12.96
C MET A 59 -9.61 3.86 13.35
N GLU A 60 -8.65 3.57 12.49
CA GLU A 60 -7.28 4.04 12.60
C GLU A 60 -6.78 4.52 11.24
N SER A 61 -5.91 5.52 11.24
CA SER A 61 -5.21 5.95 10.03
C SER A 61 -3.77 5.44 10.07
N ALA A 62 -3.29 4.98 8.92
CA ALA A 62 -1.89 4.59 8.76
C ALA A 62 -1.31 5.17 7.48
N GLN A 63 -0.02 5.51 7.52
CA GLN A 63 0.74 5.80 6.30
C GLN A 63 1.15 4.49 5.65
N ILE A 64 0.73 4.29 4.42
CA ILE A 64 1.12 3.14 3.61
C ILE A 64 1.88 3.60 2.38
N LEU A 65 2.75 2.74 1.87
CA LEU A 65 3.41 2.97 0.58
C LEU A 65 2.34 2.99 -0.51
N LYS A 66 2.33 4.04 -1.33
CA LYS A 66 1.39 4.19 -2.45
C LYS A 66 1.46 3.02 -3.44
N SER A 67 2.61 2.36 -3.55
CA SER A 67 2.76 1.14 -4.34
C SER A 67 1.94 -0.04 -3.81
N GLN A 68 1.64 -0.11 -2.52
CA GLN A 68 0.88 -1.19 -1.89
C GLN A 68 -0.63 -1.06 -2.12
N LEU A 69 -1.13 0.16 -2.36
CA LEU A 69 -2.52 0.45 -2.68
C LEU A 69 -3.01 -0.20 -3.98
N VAL A 70 -2.09 -0.50 -4.91
CA VAL A 70 -2.40 -0.99 -6.27
C VAL A 70 -2.49 -2.52 -6.34
N THR A 71 -2.08 -3.23 -5.28
CA THR A 71 -1.86 -4.69 -5.30
C THR A 71 -3.05 -5.56 -4.87
N ARG A 72 -4.22 -4.96 -4.62
CA ARG A 72 -5.46 -5.70 -4.33
C ARG A 72 -6.44 -5.56 -5.51
N LYS A 73 -6.10 -6.16 -6.64
CA LYS A 73 -7.02 -6.41 -7.77
C LYS A 73 -7.24 -7.90 -7.93
#